data_AF-A0A533WYY0-F1
#
_entry.id   AF-A0A533WYY0-F1
#
_cell.length_a   1.000
_cell.length_b   1.000
_cell.length_c   1.000
_cell.angle_alpha   90.00
_cell.angle_beta   90.00
_cell.angle_gamma   90.00
#
_symmetry.space_group_name_H-M   'P 1'
#
loop_
_entity.id
_entity.type
_entity.pdbx_description
1 polymer ?
#
loop_
_entity_poly.entity_id
_entity_poly.type
_entity_poly.pdbx_seq_one_letter_code
_entity_poly.pdbx_strand_id
1 'polypeptide(L)' 'MHIYFLIAIWFAGIGTAGIALFIPIYSYYLIVGAAGWITVATSTGLILYEIKRIRSEDRKKELA' A
#
# COMPACT_ATOMS: atom_id res chain seq x y z
N MET A 1 -14.40 -0.02 -6.33
CA MET A 1 -13.33 -0.39 -7.30
C MET A 1 -11.95 0.14 -6.93
N HIS A 2 -11.81 1.35 -6.36
CA HIS A 2 -10.49 1.94 -6.04
C HIS A 2 -9.67 1.18 -4.98
N ILE A 3 -10.31 0.59 -3.97
CA ILE A 3 -9.58 -0.07 -2.87
C ILE A 3 -8.85 -1.36 -3.29
N TYR A 4 -9.40 -2.13 -4.24
CA TYR A 4 -8.76 -3.35 -4.75
C TYR A 4 -7.45 -3.04 -5.48
N PHE A 5 -7.40 -1.91 -6.20
CA PHE A 5 -6.19 -1.44 -6.87
C PHE A 5 -5.10 -1.04 -5.86
N LEU A 6 -5.49 -0.34 -4.78
CA LEU A 6 -4.57 0.00 -3.71
C LEU A 6 -4.01 -1.23 -3.00
N ILE A 7 -4.84 -2.26 -2.77
CA ILE A 7 -4.42 -3.54 -2.19
C ILE A 7 -3.45 -4.28 -3.13
N ALA A 8 -3.72 -4.29 -4.43
CA ALA A 8 -2.81 -4.89 -5.41
C ALA A 8 -1.44 -4.20 -5.42
N ILE A 9 -1.40 -2.86 -5.38
CA ILE A 9 -0.16 -2.08 -5.26
C ILE A 9 0.56 -2.38 -3.94
N TRP A 10 -0.18 -2.52 -2.85
CA TRP A 10 0.38 -2.85 -1.54
C TRP A 10 1.10 -4.21 -1.56
N PHE A 11 0.48 -5.23 -2.17
CA PHE A 11 1.11 -6.54 -2.35
C PHE A 11 2.31 -6.49 -3.30
N ALA A 12 2.26 -5.68 -4.36
CA ALA A 12 3.41 -5.46 -5.22
C ALA A 12 4.59 -4.85 -4.44
N GLY A 13 4.34 -3.86 -3.58
CA GLY A 13 5.35 -3.24 -2.71
C GLY A 13 6.00 -4.24 -1.75
N ILE A 14 5.20 -5.11 -1.11
CA ILE A 14 5.72 -6.20 -0.27
C ILE A 14 6.55 -7.19 -1.10
N GLY A 15 6.06 -7.58 -2.28
CA GLY A 15 6.79 -8.47 -3.17
C GLY A 15 8.15 -7.91 -3.57
N THR A 16 8.21 -6.62 -3.93
CA THR A 16 9.46 -5.92 -4.25
C THR A 16 10.42 -5.86 -3.06
N ALA A 17 9.92 -5.54 -1.86
CA ALA A 17 10.73 -5.54 -0.65
C ALA A 17 11.25 -6.95 -0.30
N GLY A 18 10.43 -7.98 -0.52
CA GLY A 18 10.81 -9.39 -0.33
C GLY A 18 11.89 -9.84 -1.31
N ILE A 19 11.75 -9.50 -2.60
CA ILE A 19 12.76 -9.81 -3.63
C ILE A 19 14.09 -9.14 -3.31
N ALA A 20 14.07 -7.90 -2.79
CA ALA A 20 15.28 -7.18 -2.41
C ALA A 20 16.16 -7.97 -1.43
N LEU A 21 15.57 -8.73 -0.50
CA LEU A 21 16.29 -9.53 0.50
C LEU A 21 17.17 -10.63 -0.12
N PHE A 22 16.86 -11.07 -1.34
CA PHE A 22 17.62 -12.09 -2.07
C PHE A 22 18.74 -11.49 -2.93
N ILE A 23 18.87 -10.16 -2.99
CA ILE A 23 19.91 -9.48 -3.75
C ILE A 23 21.15 -9.33 -2.87
N PRO A 24 22.28 -9.99 -3.18
CA PRO A 24 23.49 -9.95 -2.35
C PRO A 24 24.26 -8.62 -2.45
N ILE A 25 23.82 -7.71 -3.32
CA ILE A 25 24.45 -6.41 -3.51
C ILE A 25 23.73 -5.38 -2.65
N TYR A 26 24.40 -4.94 -1.57
CA TYR A 26 23.84 -4.05 -0.55
C TYR A 26 23.20 -2.77 -1.11
N SER A 27 23.82 -2.13 -2.11
CA SER A 27 23.27 -0.92 -2.73
C SER A 27 21.93 -1.18 -3.43
N TYR A 28 21.79 -2.30 -4.14
CA TYR A 28 20.54 -2.68 -4.80
C TYR A 28 19.49 -3.11 -3.77
N TYR A 29 19.89 -3.85 -2.73
CA TYR A 29 19.02 -4.18 -1.60
C TYR A 29 18.40 -2.92 -0.98
N LEU A 30 19.22 -1.91 -0.66
CA LEU A 30 18.76 -0.66 -0.04
C LEU A 30 17.75 0.08 -0.91
N ILE A 31 18.05 0.26 -2.20
CA ILE A 31 17.21 1.06 -3.11
C ILE A 31 15.89 0.34 -3.40
N VAL A 32 15.96 -0.96 -3.75
CA VAL A 32 14.77 -1.76 -4.10
C VAL A 32 13.91 -2.01 -2.86
N GLY A 33 14.54 -2.30 -1.73
CA GLY A 33 13.87 -2.47 -0.45
C GLY A 33 13.16 -1.19 0.00
N ALA A 34 13.84 -0.04 -0.07
CA ALA A 34 13.23 1.25 0.29
C ALA A 34 12.06 1.60 -0.63
N ALA A 35 12.18 1.39 -1.94
CA ALA A 35 11.08 1.62 -2.89
C ALA A 35 9.86 0.74 -2.58
N GLY A 36 10.08 -0.54 -2.24
CA GLY A 36 9.03 -1.45 -1.80
C GLY A 36 8.34 -0.96 -0.51
N TRP A 37 9.12 -0.60 0.51
CA TRP A 37 8.59 -0.10 1.78
C TRP A 37 7.85 1.23 1.66
N ILE A 38 8.32 2.16 0.82
CA ILE A 38 7.63 3.43 0.53
C ILE A 38 6.28 3.14 -0.13
N THR A 39 6.24 2.21 -1.09
CA THR A 39 5.01 1.80 -1.77
C THR A 39 4.01 1.22 -0.77
N VAL A 40 4.47 0.36 0.16
CA VAL A 40 3.64 -0.21 1.23
C VAL A 40 3.11 0.88 2.17
N ALA A 41 3.97 1.80 2.62
CA ALA A 41 3.59 2.86 3.56
C ALA A 41 2.54 3.80 2.95
N THR A 42 2.78 4.26 1.72
CA THR A 42 1.87 5.17 1.00
C THR A 42 0.54 4.51 0.68
N SER A 43 0.55 3.28 0.14
CA SER A 43 -0.68 2.54 -0.15
C SER A 43 -1.48 2.21 1.12
N THR A 44 -0.82 1.86 2.22
CA THR A 44 -1.50 1.68 3.53
C THR A 44 -2.27 2.93 3.94
N GLY A 45 -1.64 4.11 3.85
CA GLY A 45 -2.29 5.37 4.18
C GLY A 45 -3.53 5.64 3.31
N LEU A 46 -3.43 5.38 2.01
CA LEU A 46 -4.54 5.55 1.07
C LEU A 46 -5.67 4.54 1.31
N ILE A 47 -5.35 3.29 1.64
CA ILE A 47 -6.35 2.26 1.99
C ILE A 47 -7.13 2.69 3.22
N LEU A 48 -6.43 3.12 4.28
CA LEU A 48 -7.07 3.59 5.51
C LEU A 48 -7.94 4.83 5.27
N TYR A 49 -7.47 5.76 4.45
CA TYR A 49 -8.23 6.93 4.05
C TYR A 49 -9.52 6.54 3.32
N GLU A 50 -9.43 5.65 2.33
CA GLU A 50 -10.56 5.21 1.52
C GLU A 50 -11.60 4.45 2.39
N ILE A 51 -11.16 3.58 3.30
CA ILE A 51 -12.05 2.90 4.25
C ILE A 51 -12.79 3.92 5.13
N LYS A 52 -12.06 4.91 5.65
CA LYS A 52 -12.66 5.96 6.49
C LYS A 52 -13.65 6.81 5.71
N ARG A 53 -13.36 7.10 4.43
CA ARG A 53 -14.24 7.83 3.53
C ARG A 53 -15.52 7.05 3.26
N ILE A 54 -15.42 5.79 2.84
CA ILE A 54 -16.59 4.92 2.58
C ILE A 54 -17.50 4.87 3.82
N ARG A 55 -16.91 4.61 4.99
CA ARG A 55 -17.66 4.58 6.27
C ARG A 55 -18.36 5.91 6.58
N SER A 56 -17.74 7.05 6.24
CA SER A 56 -18.35 8.36 6.43
C SER A 56 -19.49 8.62 5.45
N GLU A 57 -19.39 8.16 4.21
CA GLU A 57 -20.43 8.29 3.20
C GLU A 57 -21.64 7.42 3.53
N ASP A 58 -21.40 6.18 3.99
CA ASP A 58 -22.47 5.26 4.40
C ASP A 58 -23.25 5.81 5.61
N ARG A 59 -22.55 6.32 6.63
CA ARG A 59 -23.20 6.97 7.78
C ARG A 59 -24.08 8.16 7.39
N LYS A 60 -23.66 8.95 6.39
CA LYS A 60 -24.46 10.09 5.92
C LYS A 60 -25.74 9.64 5.22
N LYS A 61 -25.71 8.50 4.52
CA LYS A 61 -26.89 7.91 3.87
C LYS A 61 -27.85 7.30 4.88
N GLU A 62 -27.36 6.75 5.99
CA GLU A 62 -28.21 6.21 7.06
C GLU A 62 -28.94 7.29 7.86
N LEU A 63 -28.43 8.53 7.86
CA LEU A 63 -28.98 9.67 8.60
C LEU A 63 -29.87 10.59 7.75
N ALA A 64 -29.99 10.32 6.45
CA ALA A 64 -30.78 11.10 5.48
C ALA A 64 -32.07 10.37 5.13
#